data_AF-A0AAD5TDK2-F1
#
_entry.id   AF-A0AAD5TDK2-F1
#
_cell.length_a   1.000
_cell.length_b   1.000
_cell.length_c   1.000
_cell.angle_alpha   90.00
_cell.angle_beta   90.00
_cell.angle_gamma   90.00
#
_symmetry.space_group_name_H-M   'P 1'
#
loop_
_entity.id
_entity.type
_entity.pdbx_description
1 polymer ?
#
loop_
_entity_poly.entity_id
_entity_poly.type
_entity_poly.pdbx_seq_one_letter_code
_entity_poly.pdbx_strand_id
1 'polypeptide(L)'
;MSISFQSGNNGLVEWALGCDWTGGDIANVLDTGANCGLDCVNYSGCSHFTWTEYNGGTCWLKNSGASGPVSLSSTGAMCGYTTGSTSSSGAGTSGLNIHNWCGVDVTVQLSHDGSCNYGPGGSASNCGGDWAIAPNSITNFPWIADSEGTSVKISKSGVSGILQFEYTLSDNLYWDLSDLDGSGPGLVGTPFSGDNVKVSPTGNGSGSGTCVQLKCPAGQLCVDAYQNPDDSDTRACPTNTGVMWLDLCETAADGF
;
A
#
# COMPACT_ATOMS: atom_id res chain seq x y z
N MET A 1 32.39 -8.63 -18.62
CA MET A 1 31.98 -7.29 -18.16
C MET A 1 31.26 -7.49 -16.84
N SER A 2 31.58 -6.72 -15.81
CA SER A 2 30.81 -6.70 -14.57
C SER A 2 29.59 -5.81 -14.77
N ILE A 3 28.41 -6.27 -14.39
CA ILE A 3 27.19 -5.47 -14.38
C ILE A 3 27.27 -4.53 -13.17
N SER A 4 27.08 -3.23 -13.40
CA SER A 4 27.12 -2.21 -12.35
C SER A 4 25.70 -1.71 -12.08
N PHE A 5 25.14 -2.15 -10.96
CA PHE A 5 23.83 -1.71 -10.50
C PHE A 5 23.89 -0.30 -9.89
N GLN A 6 22.82 0.44 -10.09
CA GLN A 6 22.57 1.76 -9.57
C GLN A 6 21.22 1.78 -8.86
N SER A 7 21.17 2.50 -7.74
CA SER A 7 19.95 2.64 -6.98
C SER A 7 18.95 3.53 -7.73
N GLY A 8 17.69 3.13 -7.75
CA GLY A 8 16.58 3.83 -8.37
C GLY A 8 15.35 3.89 -7.47
N ASN A 9 14.42 4.78 -7.78
CA ASN A 9 13.13 4.89 -7.09
C ASN A 9 13.27 4.98 -5.56
N ASN A 10 14.09 5.91 -5.06
CA ASN A 10 14.37 6.10 -3.63
C ASN A 10 14.88 4.85 -2.90
N GLY A 11 15.62 3.97 -3.60
CA GLY A 11 16.17 2.76 -3.01
C GLY A 11 15.21 1.58 -2.98
N LEU A 12 14.11 1.64 -3.72
CA LEU A 12 13.17 0.52 -3.89
C LEU A 12 13.63 -0.47 -4.98
N VAL A 13 14.52 -0.06 -5.87
CA VAL A 13 15.11 -0.94 -6.89
C VAL A 13 16.60 -0.68 -7.08
N GLU A 14 17.32 -1.74 -7.45
CA GLU A 14 18.63 -1.64 -8.11
C GLU A 14 18.42 -1.95 -9.60
N TRP A 15 19.05 -1.17 -10.50
CA TRP A 15 18.96 -1.37 -11.94
C TRP A 15 20.30 -1.17 -12.64
N ALA A 16 20.48 -1.78 -13.81
CA ALA A 16 21.68 -1.65 -14.62
C ALA A 16 21.33 -1.68 -16.12
N LEU A 17 22.16 -1.01 -16.92
CA LEU A 17 22.08 -1.07 -18.38
C LEU A 17 22.80 -2.30 -18.94
N GLY A 18 22.34 -2.76 -20.10
CA GLY A 18 22.96 -3.85 -20.86
C GLY A 18 22.88 -5.19 -20.14
N CYS A 19 21.77 -5.49 -19.48
CA CYS A 19 21.59 -6.76 -18.78
C CYS A 19 20.16 -7.31 -18.89
N ASP A 20 20.01 -8.58 -18.53
CA ASP A 20 18.73 -9.32 -18.48
C ASP A 20 18.70 -10.31 -17.31
N TRP A 21 17.50 -10.55 -16.80
CA TRP A 21 17.17 -11.66 -15.91
C TRP A 21 16.43 -12.73 -16.71
N THR A 22 17.07 -13.86 -16.96
CA THR A 22 16.52 -14.91 -17.82
C THR A 22 15.39 -15.68 -17.14
N GLY A 23 14.27 -15.86 -17.86
CA GLY A 23 13.08 -16.56 -17.37
C GLY A 23 12.34 -15.84 -16.25
N GLY A 24 11.45 -16.56 -15.57
CA GLY A 24 10.68 -16.06 -14.42
C GLY A 24 9.59 -15.04 -14.76
N ASP A 25 9.28 -14.80 -16.04
CA ASP A 25 8.27 -13.84 -16.48
C ASP A 25 6.87 -14.16 -15.95
N ILE A 26 6.26 -13.18 -15.29
CA ILE A 26 4.91 -13.26 -14.71
C ILE A 26 3.95 -12.24 -15.32
N ALA A 27 4.47 -11.18 -15.94
CA ALA A 27 3.70 -10.18 -16.68
C ALA A 27 4.60 -9.38 -17.61
N ASN A 28 3.97 -8.65 -18.53
CA ASN A 28 4.62 -7.65 -19.34
C ASN A 28 3.79 -6.36 -19.40
N VAL A 29 4.45 -5.21 -19.26
CA VAL A 29 3.86 -3.87 -19.28
C VAL A 29 4.52 -3.06 -20.37
N LEU A 30 3.75 -2.29 -21.15
CA LEU A 30 4.30 -1.34 -22.11
C LEU A 30 4.59 -0.03 -21.40
N ASP A 31 5.86 0.23 -21.10
CA ASP A 31 6.32 1.46 -20.46
C ASP A 31 7.79 1.74 -20.79
N THR A 32 8.28 2.89 -20.35
CA THR A 32 9.67 3.32 -20.38
C THR A 32 10.53 2.54 -19.39
N GLY A 33 11.82 2.39 -19.69
CA GLY A 33 12.75 1.69 -18.81
C GLY A 33 12.87 2.30 -17.41
N ALA A 34 12.64 3.61 -17.28
CA ALA A 34 12.65 4.31 -16.00
C ALA A 34 11.51 3.84 -15.06
N ASN A 35 10.33 3.56 -15.60
CA ASN A 35 9.16 3.13 -14.82
C ASN A 35 9.16 1.64 -14.50
N CYS A 36 9.93 0.85 -15.25
CA CYS A 36 9.97 -0.61 -15.13
C CYS A 36 10.21 -1.16 -13.72
N GLY A 37 11.05 -0.44 -12.96
CA GLY A 37 11.29 -0.77 -11.56
C GLY A 37 10.05 -0.57 -10.69
N LEU A 38 9.31 0.54 -10.88
CA LEU A 38 8.07 0.80 -10.15
C LEU A 38 6.95 -0.16 -10.55
N ASP A 39 6.84 -0.49 -11.84
CA ASP A 39 5.89 -1.50 -12.30
C ASP A 39 6.14 -2.84 -11.60
N CYS A 40 7.41 -3.23 -11.44
CA CYS A 40 7.76 -4.42 -10.68
C CYS A 40 7.48 -4.28 -9.18
N VAL A 41 7.78 -3.14 -8.56
CA VAL A 41 7.45 -2.89 -7.15
C VAL A 41 5.94 -3.01 -6.89
N ASN A 42 5.11 -2.54 -7.82
CA ASN A 42 3.65 -2.53 -7.70
C ASN A 42 2.99 -3.85 -8.13
N TYR A 43 3.72 -4.73 -8.83
CA TYR A 43 3.17 -5.99 -9.33
C TYR A 43 3.43 -7.14 -8.36
N SER A 44 2.36 -7.69 -7.80
CA SER A 44 2.44 -8.79 -6.82
C SER A 44 3.23 -9.98 -7.36
N GLY A 45 4.24 -10.40 -6.60
CA GLY A 45 5.14 -11.50 -6.96
C GLY A 45 6.30 -11.12 -7.88
N CYS A 46 6.43 -9.86 -8.29
CA CYS A 46 7.59 -9.38 -9.02
C CYS A 46 8.76 -9.11 -8.07
N SER A 47 9.93 -9.59 -8.43
CA SER A 47 11.18 -9.35 -7.72
C SER A 47 12.32 -8.93 -8.67
N HIS A 48 12.21 -9.28 -9.95
CA HIS A 48 13.16 -8.92 -10.98
C HIS A 48 12.41 -8.30 -12.15
N PHE A 49 13.07 -7.45 -12.91
CA PHE A 49 12.48 -6.91 -14.13
C PHE A 49 13.54 -6.80 -15.22
N THR A 50 13.09 -6.83 -16.46
CA THR A 50 13.91 -6.50 -17.62
C THR A 50 13.12 -5.62 -18.55
N TRP A 51 13.67 -4.48 -18.90
CA TRP A 51 13.15 -3.62 -19.94
C TRP A 51 13.91 -3.85 -21.25
N THR A 52 13.18 -3.83 -22.35
CA THR A 52 13.72 -3.94 -23.71
C THR A 52 13.02 -2.96 -24.64
N GLU A 53 13.65 -2.62 -25.76
CA GLU A 53 13.05 -1.81 -26.84
C GLU A 53 11.90 -2.53 -27.60
N TYR A 54 11.55 -3.76 -27.19
CA TYR A 54 10.46 -4.51 -27.79
C TYR A 54 9.16 -3.70 -27.77
N ASN A 55 8.46 -3.63 -28.91
CA ASN A 55 7.24 -2.86 -29.11
C ASN A 55 7.31 -1.38 -28.69
N GLY A 56 8.49 -0.76 -28.77
CA GLY A 56 8.68 0.64 -28.37
C GLY A 56 8.96 0.84 -26.87
N GLY A 57 9.13 -0.25 -26.13
CA GLY A 57 9.38 -0.25 -24.69
C GLY A 57 8.50 -1.29 -24.00
N THR A 58 9.10 -2.38 -23.54
CA THR A 58 8.39 -3.42 -22.79
C THR A 58 9.15 -3.78 -21.53
N CYS A 59 8.44 -3.74 -20.41
CA CYS A 59 8.81 -4.20 -19.09
C CYS A 59 8.37 -5.63 -18.87
N TRP A 60 9.33 -6.54 -18.82
CA TRP A 60 9.14 -7.93 -18.45
C TRP A 60 9.27 -8.04 -16.93
N LEU A 61 8.12 -8.21 -16.26
CA LEU A 61 8.04 -8.36 -14.81
C LEU A 61 8.26 -9.82 -14.47
N LYS A 62 9.17 -10.09 -13.54
CA LYS A 62 9.67 -11.44 -13.26
C LYS A 62 9.66 -11.75 -11.77
N ASN A 63 9.40 -13.00 -11.43
CA ASN A 63 9.43 -13.48 -10.05
C ASN A 63 10.84 -13.88 -9.59
N SER A 64 10.93 -14.45 -8.38
CA SER A 64 12.18 -14.89 -7.75
C SER A 64 12.82 -16.10 -8.42
N GLY A 65 12.14 -16.74 -9.38
CA GLY A 65 12.68 -17.82 -10.21
C GLY A 65 13.51 -17.34 -11.41
N ALA A 66 13.62 -16.02 -11.62
CA ALA A 66 14.46 -15.46 -12.68
C ALA A 66 15.96 -15.72 -12.40
N SER A 67 16.71 -16.09 -13.43
CA SER A 67 18.13 -16.45 -13.35
C SER A 67 19.00 -15.38 -14.02
N GLY A 68 20.02 -14.88 -13.33
CA GLY A 68 20.82 -13.77 -13.84
C GLY A 68 21.62 -13.07 -12.73
N PRO A 69 22.12 -11.85 -12.95
CA PRO A 69 21.96 -11.02 -14.16
C PRO A 69 23.02 -11.37 -15.22
N VAL A 70 22.62 -11.45 -16.50
CA VAL A 70 23.54 -11.72 -17.62
C VAL A 70 23.80 -10.44 -18.41
N SER A 71 25.06 -10.21 -18.80
CA SER A 71 25.41 -9.05 -19.63
C SER A 71 24.99 -9.28 -21.07
N LEU A 72 24.25 -8.33 -21.63
CA LEU A 72 23.88 -8.29 -23.03
C LEU A 72 24.85 -7.38 -23.80
N SER A 73 25.12 -7.71 -25.06
CA SER A 73 25.88 -6.85 -25.97
C SER A 73 25.05 -5.69 -26.54
N SER A 74 23.73 -5.71 -26.35
CA SER A 74 22.78 -4.71 -26.83
C SER A 74 22.62 -3.55 -25.84
N THR A 75 22.79 -2.31 -26.31
CA THR A 75 22.73 -1.08 -25.49
C THR A 75 21.32 -0.64 -25.10
N GLY A 76 20.27 -1.25 -25.64
CA GLY A 76 18.86 -0.87 -25.41
C GLY A 76 18.11 -1.74 -24.38
N ALA A 77 18.80 -2.61 -23.65
CA ALA A 77 18.19 -3.41 -22.58
C ALA A 77 18.64 -2.90 -21.22
N MET A 78 17.75 -2.93 -20.24
CA MET A 78 18.11 -2.72 -18.84
C MET A 78 17.43 -3.75 -17.97
N CYS A 79 18.08 -4.15 -16.90
CA CYS A 79 17.50 -5.09 -15.95
C CYS A 79 17.68 -4.56 -14.55
N GLY A 80 16.85 -5.03 -13.64
CA GLY A 80 16.94 -4.67 -12.25
C GLY A 80 16.18 -5.62 -11.39
N TYR A 81 16.27 -5.38 -10.10
CA TYR A 81 15.57 -6.13 -9.09
C TYR A 81 15.08 -5.19 -8.02
N THR A 82 14.00 -5.59 -7.37
CA THR A 82 13.51 -4.83 -6.22
C THR A 82 14.51 -5.01 -5.09
N THR A 83 15.05 -3.91 -4.60
CA THR A 83 15.84 -3.90 -3.37
C THR A 83 14.83 -3.96 -2.24
N GLY A 84 14.31 -5.16 -2.00
CA GLY A 84 13.65 -5.42 -0.73
C GLY A 84 14.55 -4.86 0.36
N SER A 85 14.02 -3.92 1.14
CA SER A 85 14.70 -3.27 2.27
C SER A 85 15.62 -4.29 2.92
N THR A 86 16.93 -4.03 2.87
CA THR A 86 18.01 -4.96 3.26
C THR A 86 17.57 -6.01 4.28
N SER A 87 17.63 -7.27 3.85
CA SER A 87 17.45 -8.51 4.59
C SER A 87 17.63 -8.40 6.12
N SER A 88 16.52 -8.21 6.82
CA SER A 88 16.12 -9.19 7.83
C SER A 88 15.06 -10.08 7.20
N SER A 89 15.11 -11.38 7.48
CA SER A 89 14.11 -12.37 7.05
C SER A 89 12.68 -11.88 7.32
N GLY A 90 11.95 -11.50 6.28
CA GLY A 90 10.55 -11.08 6.34
C GLY A 90 9.88 -11.26 4.98
N ALA A 91 8.74 -11.94 4.95
CA ALA A 91 7.83 -12.01 3.81
C ALA A 91 7.47 -10.60 3.30
N GLY A 92 7.03 -10.45 2.05
CA GLY A 92 6.52 -9.17 1.53
C GLY A 92 5.66 -8.49 2.59
N THR A 93 6.04 -7.27 2.99
CA THR A 93 5.61 -6.69 4.27
C THR A 93 4.10 -6.55 4.30
N SER A 94 3.45 -7.48 5.00
CA SER A 94 2.02 -7.45 5.26
C SER A 94 1.68 -6.16 6.01
N GLY A 95 0.68 -5.43 5.54
CA GLY A 95 0.31 -4.12 6.08
C GLY A 95 -0.84 -3.47 5.34
N LEU A 96 -1.13 -2.23 5.68
CA LEU A 96 -2.07 -1.37 4.98
C LEU A 96 -1.31 -0.43 4.03
N ASN A 97 -1.55 -0.55 2.74
CA ASN A 97 -1.18 0.47 1.76
C ASN A 97 -2.26 1.54 1.71
N ILE A 98 -1.89 2.79 1.95
CA ILE A 98 -2.79 3.93 1.75
C ILE A 98 -2.40 4.64 0.47
N HIS A 99 -3.32 4.69 -0.49
CA HIS A 99 -3.15 5.42 -1.74
C HIS A 99 -3.96 6.71 -1.69
N ASN A 100 -3.26 7.85 -1.83
CA ASN A 100 -3.89 9.15 -1.88
C ASN A 100 -4.17 9.59 -3.33
N TRP A 101 -5.39 9.40 -3.83
CA TRP A 101 -5.82 9.96 -5.12
C TRP A 101 -6.36 11.40 -5.00
N CYS A 102 -6.36 11.97 -3.79
CA CYS A 102 -6.85 13.32 -3.57
C CYS A 102 -5.91 14.34 -4.21
N GLY A 103 -6.45 15.48 -4.65
CA GLY A 103 -5.65 16.60 -5.16
C GLY A 103 -4.86 17.38 -4.10
N VAL A 104 -4.82 16.90 -2.86
CA VAL A 104 -4.15 17.52 -1.71
C VAL A 104 -3.45 16.46 -0.87
N ASP A 105 -2.50 16.89 -0.04
CA ASP A 105 -1.84 16.00 0.93
C ASP A 105 -2.85 15.39 1.92
N VAL A 106 -2.61 14.14 2.28
CA VAL A 106 -3.29 13.43 3.37
C VAL A 106 -2.30 13.23 4.50
N THR A 107 -2.72 13.52 5.73
CA THR A 107 -1.94 13.25 6.94
C THR A 107 -2.41 11.96 7.59
N VAL A 108 -1.45 11.18 8.10
CA VAL A 108 -1.71 9.96 8.83
C VAL A 108 -0.98 9.99 10.17
N GLN A 109 -1.62 9.45 11.20
CA GLN A 109 -1.05 9.16 12.51
C GLN A 109 -1.42 7.74 12.93
N LEU A 110 -0.59 7.10 13.75
CA LEU A 110 -0.91 5.83 14.39
C LEU A 110 -1.17 6.06 15.88
N SER A 111 -2.12 5.32 16.43
CA SER A 111 -2.31 5.11 17.86
C SER A 111 -2.41 3.62 18.09
N HIS A 112 -1.71 3.11 19.10
CA HIS A 112 -1.58 1.67 19.33
C HIS A 112 -1.64 1.37 20.83
N ASP A 113 -2.38 0.33 21.24
CA ASP A 113 -2.57 -0.05 22.66
C ASP A 113 -3.04 1.14 23.54
N GLY A 114 -4.00 1.92 23.04
CA GLY A 114 -4.52 3.10 23.74
C GLY A 114 -3.50 4.22 23.96
N SER A 115 -2.34 4.17 23.31
CA SER A 115 -1.30 5.20 23.41
C SER A 115 -1.65 6.46 22.62
N CYS A 116 -0.78 7.47 22.74
CA CYS A 116 -0.90 8.72 22.00
C CYS A 116 -0.73 8.52 20.48
N ASN A 117 -1.10 9.56 19.72
CA ASN A 117 -0.86 9.59 18.28
C ASN A 117 0.61 9.88 17.98
N TYR A 118 1.18 9.16 17.01
CA TYR A 118 2.56 9.34 16.56
C TYR A 118 2.71 9.19 15.05
N GLY A 119 3.74 9.85 14.52
CA GLY A 119 4.13 9.85 13.10
C GLY A 119 5.47 9.13 12.83
N PRO A 120 6.15 9.46 11.72
CA PRO A 120 7.47 8.90 11.39
C PRO A 120 8.49 9.08 12.52
N GLY A 121 9.11 7.98 12.97
CA GLY A 121 10.10 7.99 14.05
C GLY A 121 9.51 8.17 15.46
N GLY A 122 8.19 8.27 15.59
CA GLY A 122 7.47 8.24 16.85
C GLY A 122 7.13 6.82 17.31
N SER A 123 6.57 6.71 18.52
CA SER A 123 6.12 5.46 19.13
C SER A 123 5.05 5.72 20.20
N ALA A 124 4.49 4.66 20.80
CA ALA A 124 3.56 4.76 21.92
C ALA A 124 4.06 5.60 23.12
N SER A 125 5.39 5.79 23.25
CA SER A 125 6.03 6.62 24.28
C SER A 125 6.66 7.91 23.74
N ASN A 126 6.62 8.13 22.42
CA ASN A 126 7.17 9.30 21.74
C ASN A 126 6.16 9.84 20.74
N CYS A 127 5.26 10.68 21.25
CA CYS A 127 4.10 11.19 20.55
C CYS A 127 4.43 12.29 19.53
N GLY A 128 3.53 12.47 18.56
CA GLY A 128 3.55 13.57 17.61
C GLY A 128 4.20 13.25 16.28
N GLY A 129 4.08 14.21 15.36
CA GLY A 129 4.43 14.05 13.95
C GLY A 129 3.34 13.34 13.16
N ASP A 130 3.38 13.55 11.84
CA ASP A 130 2.41 13.00 10.89
C ASP A 130 3.16 12.44 9.69
N TRP A 131 2.70 11.32 9.15
CA TRP A 131 3.06 10.96 7.78
C TRP A 131 2.28 11.87 6.84
N ALA A 132 2.96 12.54 5.91
CA ALA A 132 2.31 13.23 4.80
C ALA A 132 2.37 12.33 3.56
N ILE A 133 1.20 12.00 3.02
CA ILE A 133 1.06 11.27 1.76
C ILE A 133 0.66 12.28 0.69
N ALA A 134 1.60 12.60 -0.20
CA ALA A 134 1.36 13.52 -1.30
C ALA A 134 0.31 12.98 -2.30
N PRO A 135 -0.33 13.84 -3.12
CA PRO A 135 -1.20 13.40 -4.20
C PRO A 135 -0.56 12.33 -5.09
N ASN A 136 -1.35 11.33 -5.48
CA ASN A 136 -0.96 10.19 -6.32
C ASN A 136 0.25 9.40 -5.77
N SER A 137 0.38 9.36 -4.45
CA SER A 137 1.45 8.62 -3.77
C SER A 137 0.87 7.58 -2.83
N ILE A 138 1.69 6.57 -2.52
CA ILE A 138 1.34 5.43 -1.67
C ILE A 138 2.30 5.40 -0.49
N THR A 139 1.77 5.13 0.71
CA THR A 139 2.58 4.83 1.90
C THR A 139 2.09 3.51 2.50
N ASN A 140 3.05 2.63 2.82
CA ASN A 140 2.77 1.36 3.51
C ASN A 140 2.89 1.52 5.02
N PHE A 141 1.93 0.97 5.75
CA PHE A 141 1.91 0.85 7.20
C PHE A 141 1.93 -0.65 7.55
N PRO A 142 3.10 -1.19 7.93
CA PRO A 142 3.21 -2.61 8.30
C PRO A 142 2.27 -2.98 9.47
N TRP A 143 1.75 -4.20 9.46
CA TRP A 143 0.93 -4.68 10.57
C TRP A 143 1.75 -4.76 11.87
N ILE A 144 1.18 -4.26 12.96
CA ILE A 144 1.66 -4.53 14.32
C ILE A 144 0.99 -5.84 14.78
N ALA A 145 1.80 -6.86 15.06
CA ALA A 145 1.36 -8.25 15.26
C ALA A 145 1.54 -8.71 16.71
N ASP A 146 1.06 -7.93 17.67
CA ASP A 146 1.16 -8.20 19.11
C ASP A 146 -0.20 -8.42 19.79
N SER A 147 -1.27 -8.56 18.99
CA SER A 147 -2.66 -8.73 19.45
C SER A 147 -3.28 -7.52 20.14
N GLU A 148 -2.60 -6.36 20.14
CA GLU A 148 -3.18 -5.12 20.64
C GLU A 148 -3.88 -4.32 19.52
N GLY A 149 -4.79 -3.44 19.92
CA GLY A 149 -5.55 -2.60 18.99
C GLY A 149 -4.69 -1.47 18.40
N THR A 150 -4.84 -1.25 17.10
CA THR A 150 -4.20 -0.14 16.38
C THR A 150 -5.24 0.66 15.61
N SER A 151 -5.17 1.98 15.72
CA SER A 151 -5.98 2.92 14.94
C SER A 151 -5.07 3.72 14.02
N VAL A 152 -5.30 3.62 12.71
CA VAL A 152 -4.67 4.44 11.68
C VAL A 152 -5.59 5.63 11.41
N LYS A 153 -5.19 6.79 11.91
CA LYS A 153 -5.97 8.03 11.89
C LYS A 153 -5.57 8.87 10.68
N ILE A 154 -6.53 9.18 9.83
CA ILE A 154 -6.30 9.74 8.50
C ILE A 154 -7.09 11.03 8.35
N SER A 155 -6.44 12.10 7.91
CA SER A 155 -7.08 13.39 7.66
C SER A 155 -6.63 14.01 6.34
N LYS A 156 -7.52 14.79 5.73
CA LYS A 156 -7.22 15.53 4.50
C LYS A 156 -6.70 16.91 4.88
N SER A 157 -5.56 17.32 4.33
CA SER A 157 -4.94 18.62 4.66
C SER A 157 -5.94 19.78 4.51
N GLY A 158 -6.08 20.58 5.57
CA GLY A 158 -7.01 21.71 5.62
C GLY A 158 -8.47 21.35 5.91
N VAL A 159 -8.79 20.09 6.18
CA VAL A 159 -10.14 19.63 6.55
C VAL A 159 -10.15 19.14 8.00
N SER A 160 -11.17 19.51 8.77
CA SER A 160 -11.37 18.98 10.12
C SER A 160 -12.00 17.59 10.04
N GLY A 161 -11.54 16.66 10.87
CA GLY A 161 -12.05 15.29 10.91
C GLY A 161 -10.98 14.23 10.77
N ILE A 162 -11.25 13.05 11.30
CA ILE A 162 -10.40 11.87 11.22
C ILE A 162 -11.25 10.69 10.70
N LEU A 163 -10.81 10.10 9.60
CA LEU A 163 -11.20 8.74 9.20
C LEU A 163 -10.27 7.76 9.92
N GLN A 164 -10.81 6.70 10.49
CA GLN A 164 -10.01 5.71 11.23
C GLN A 164 -10.09 4.36 10.54
N PHE A 165 -8.94 3.77 10.24
CA PHE A 165 -8.85 2.34 9.94
C PHE A 165 -8.35 1.64 11.20
N GLU A 166 -9.20 0.86 11.84
CA GLU A 166 -8.90 0.20 13.10
C GLU A 166 -8.65 -1.28 12.86
N TYR A 167 -7.65 -1.84 13.54
CA TYR A 167 -7.37 -3.26 13.42
C TYR A 167 -6.73 -3.86 14.68
N THR A 168 -6.89 -5.17 14.80
CA THR A 168 -6.15 -6.03 15.72
C THR A 168 -5.70 -7.27 14.97
N LEU A 169 -4.40 -7.56 15.02
CA LEU A 169 -3.83 -8.77 14.43
C LEU A 169 -3.49 -9.78 15.52
N SER A 170 -4.34 -10.80 15.65
CA SER A 170 -4.20 -11.88 16.63
C SER A 170 -4.34 -13.26 15.95
N ASP A 171 -5.44 -13.98 16.19
CA ASP A 171 -5.76 -15.23 15.50
C ASP A 171 -6.36 -15.00 14.09
N ASN A 172 -6.93 -13.83 13.87
CA ASN A 172 -7.25 -13.23 12.58
C ASN A 172 -6.79 -11.77 12.54
N LEU A 173 -6.81 -11.17 11.35
CA LEU A 173 -6.81 -9.73 11.19
C LEU A 173 -8.26 -9.25 11.30
N TYR A 174 -8.61 -8.72 12.46
CA TYR A 174 -9.88 -8.03 12.66
C TYR A 174 -9.69 -6.57 12.29
N TRP A 175 -10.60 -6.01 11.51
CA TRP A 175 -10.48 -4.64 11.04
C TRP A 175 -11.84 -4.01 10.77
N ASP A 176 -11.87 -2.69 10.82
CA ASP A 176 -12.98 -1.89 10.41
C ASP A 176 -12.54 -0.49 9.97
N LEU A 177 -13.44 0.18 9.27
CA LEU A 177 -13.31 1.60 8.94
C LEU A 177 -14.33 2.36 9.79
N SER A 178 -13.93 3.47 10.39
CA SER A 178 -14.76 4.22 11.34
C SER A 178 -14.79 5.72 11.00
N ASP A 179 -16.01 6.24 10.96
CA ASP A 179 -16.36 7.65 10.70
C ASP A 179 -16.82 8.37 11.99
N LEU A 180 -16.67 7.74 13.16
CA LEU A 180 -17.22 8.24 14.44
C LEU A 180 -16.63 9.57 14.93
N ASP A 181 -15.44 9.94 14.45
CA ASP A 181 -14.74 11.18 14.81
C ASP A 181 -14.49 12.11 13.61
N GLY A 182 -15.08 11.84 12.45
CA GLY A 182 -14.73 12.56 11.23
C GLY A 182 -15.38 13.94 11.05
N SER A 183 -16.26 14.36 11.96
CA SER A 183 -16.73 15.75 12.08
C SER A 183 -16.31 16.43 13.39
N GLY A 184 -15.58 15.73 14.27
CA GLY A 184 -15.25 16.11 15.65
C GLY A 184 -15.52 14.95 16.62
N PRO A 185 -15.05 15.04 17.89
CA PRO A 185 -15.19 13.94 18.85
C PRO A 185 -16.65 13.48 19.03
N GLY A 186 -16.95 12.23 18.68
CA GLY A 186 -18.29 11.64 18.78
C GLY A 186 -19.32 12.22 17.80
N LEU A 187 -18.89 12.88 16.74
CA LEU A 187 -19.74 13.33 15.63
C LEU A 187 -19.43 12.53 14.38
N VAL A 188 -20.42 11.75 13.94
CA VAL A 188 -20.37 11.01 12.69
C VAL A 188 -20.02 11.93 11.51
N GLY A 189 -19.04 11.51 10.73
CA GLY A 189 -18.67 12.12 9.47
C GLY A 189 -17.27 11.69 9.05
N THR A 190 -16.76 12.29 7.98
CA THR A 190 -15.42 11.96 7.50
C THR A 190 -14.83 13.14 6.73
N PRO A 191 -13.50 13.36 6.83
CA PRO A 191 -12.81 14.33 5.99
C PRO A 191 -12.90 13.98 4.48
N PHE A 192 -13.44 12.81 4.14
CA PHE A 192 -13.64 12.30 2.79
C PHE A 192 -15.13 12.20 2.40
N SER A 193 -16.05 12.92 3.07
CA SER A 193 -17.49 12.81 2.82
C SER A 193 -17.94 13.13 1.39
N GLY A 194 -17.15 13.92 0.66
CA GLY A 194 -17.37 14.24 -0.75
C GLY A 194 -16.64 13.31 -1.72
N ASP A 195 -15.99 12.26 -1.22
CA ASP A 195 -15.03 11.45 -1.94
C ASP A 195 -15.35 9.97 -1.80
N ASN A 196 -14.92 9.20 -2.79
CA ASN A 196 -14.97 7.75 -2.75
C ASN A 196 -13.81 7.22 -1.90
N VAL A 197 -14.12 6.35 -0.94
CA VAL A 197 -13.11 5.63 -0.14
C VAL A 197 -13.36 4.13 -0.25
N LYS A 198 -12.30 3.36 -0.51
CA LYS A 198 -12.38 1.90 -0.66
C LYS A 198 -11.31 1.20 0.16
N VAL A 199 -11.71 0.16 0.89
CA VAL A 199 -10.77 -0.81 1.47
C VAL A 199 -10.82 -2.11 0.68
N SER A 200 -9.67 -2.63 0.27
CA SER A 200 -9.55 -3.88 -0.48
C SER A 200 -8.55 -4.84 0.16
N PRO A 201 -9.01 -5.94 0.77
CA PRO A 201 -8.16 -7.10 1.03
C PRO A 201 -7.67 -7.71 -0.29
N THR A 202 -6.38 -7.97 -0.45
CA THR A 202 -5.83 -8.50 -1.73
C THR A 202 -5.11 -9.84 -1.63
N GLY A 203 -4.77 -10.32 -0.43
CA GLY A 203 -4.18 -11.64 -0.25
C GLY A 203 -5.18 -12.70 0.20
N ASN A 204 -4.67 -13.69 0.94
CA ASN A 204 -5.41 -14.89 1.27
C ASN A 204 -6.73 -14.60 1.98
N GLY A 205 -7.81 -15.29 1.60
CA GLY A 205 -9.14 -15.08 2.16
C GLY A 205 -9.92 -13.91 1.56
N SER A 206 -9.31 -13.06 0.74
CA SER A 206 -10.03 -12.00 0.02
C SER A 206 -11.21 -12.56 -0.78
N GLY A 207 -12.38 -11.93 -0.64
CA GLY A 207 -13.62 -12.32 -1.30
C GLY A 207 -14.40 -13.42 -0.57
N SER A 208 -13.96 -13.85 0.61
CA SER A 208 -14.61 -14.90 1.40
C SER A 208 -15.00 -14.42 2.81
N GLY A 209 -16.15 -14.88 3.31
CA GLY A 209 -16.64 -14.50 4.63
C GLY A 209 -16.82 -12.98 4.75
N THR A 210 -16.25 -12.38 5.80
CA THR A 210 -16.23 -10.92 6.01
C THR A 210 -14.95 -10.27 5.50
N CYS A 211 -14.01 -11.04 4.93
CA CYS A 211 -12.79 -10.54 4.30
C CYS A 211 -13.06 -10.06 2.87
N VAL A 212 -13.90 -9.04 2.75
CA VAL A 212 -14.39 -8.51 1.48
C VAL A 212 -14.14 -7.01 1.39
N GLN A 213 -14.24 -6.47 0.19
CA GLN A 213 -14.11 -5.04 -0.05
C GLN A 213 -15.16 -4.26 0.74
N LEU A 214 -14.77 -3.07 1.18
CA LEU A 214 -15.64 -2.05 1.77
C LEU A 214 -15.58 -0.81 0.88
N LYS A 215 -16.73 -0.19 0.61
CA LYS A 215 -16.84 0.98 -0.26
C LYS A 215 -17.70 2.05 0.41
N CYS A 216 -17.17 3.26 0.53
CA CYS A 216 -17.86 4.45 0.99
C CYS A 216 -18.06 5.43 -0.18
N PRO A 217 -19.23 5.45 -0.85
CA PRO A 217 -19.44 6.31 -2.02
C PRO A 217 -19.49 7.78 -1.64
N ALA A 218 -18.93 8.62 -2.51
CA ALA A 218 -18.95 10.08 -2.37
C ALA A 218 -20.37 10.62 -2.12
N GLY A 219 -20.52 11.48 -1.10
CA GLY A 219 -21.77 12.12 -0.74
C GLY A 219 -22.81 11.20 -0.08
N GLN A 220 -22.44 9.96 0.24
CA GLN A 220 -23.30 9.00 0.93
C GLN A 220 -22.75 8.69 2.32
N LEU A 221 -23.65 8.27 3.21
CA LEU A 221 -23.25 7.69 4.49
C LEU A 221 -22.52 6.37 4.20
N CYS A 222 -21.33 6.18 4.76
CA CYS A 222 -20.63 4.91 4.61
C CYS A 222 -21.24 3.85 5.52
N VAL A 223 -22.32 3.21 5.07
CA VAL A 223 -23.05 2.19 5.84
C VAL A 223 -22.21 0.96 6.21
N ASP A 224 -21.10 0.74 5.50
CA ASP A 224 -20.18 -0.36 5.76
C ASP A 224 -19.08 0.00 6.79
N ALA A 225 -18.98 1.28 7.17
CA ALA A 225 -18.08 1.78 8.21
C ALA A 225 -18.85 1.95 9.53
N TYR A 226 -18.17 1.83 10.66
CA TYR A 226 -18.74 2.05 11.99
C TYR A 226 -19.35 3.45 12.10
N GLN A 227 -20.65 3.49 12.43
CA GLN A 227 -21.40 4.73 12.61
C GLN A 227 -21.81 4.95 14.08
N ASN A 228 -21.71 3.92 14.93
CA ASN A 228 -22.05 3.97 16.36
C ASN A 228 -21.00 3.24 17.23
N PRO A 229 -20.75 3.65 18.49
CA PRO A 229 -19.81 2.99 19.38
C PRO A 229 -20.09 1.51 19.69
N ASP A 230 -21.31 1.03 19.48
CA ASP A 230 -21.75 -0.34 19.75
C ASP A 230 -21.99 -1.16 18.45
N ASP A 231 -21.54 -0.68 17.29
CA ASP A 231 -21.63 -1.46 16.04
C ASP A 231 -20.81 -2.76 16.13
N SER A 232 -21.21 -3.79 15.39
CA SER A 232 -20.55 -5.11 15.40
C SER A 232 -20.00 -5.50 14.03
N ASP A 233 -19.78 -4.51 13.16
CA ASP A 233 -19.40 -4.69 11.76
C ASP A 233 -17.89 -4.96 11.56
N THR A 234 -17.19 -5.40 12.61
CA THR A 234 -15.81 -5.84 12.53
C THR A 234 -15.67 -6.94 11.48
N ARG A 235 -14.82 -6.68 10.48
CA ARG A 235 -14.49 -7.63 9.43
C ARG A 235 -13.30 -8.47 9.87
N ALA A 236 -13.23 -9.70 9.38
CA ALA A 236 -12.16 -10.62 9.72
C ALA A 236 -11.53 -11.19 8.45
N CYS A 237 -10.22 -11.09 8.39
CA CYS A 237 -9.38 -11.64 7.34
C CYS A 237 -8.35 -12.61 7.94
N PRO A 238 -7.92 -13.67 7.24
CA PRO A 238 -6.84 -14.53 7.71
C PRO A 238 -5.58 -13.72 8.06
N THR A 239 -4.79 -14.16 9.04
CA THR A 239 -3.53 -13.47 9.41
C THR A 239 -2.51 -13.39 8.28
N ASN A 240 -2.59 -14.28 7.30
CA ASN A 240 -1.77 -14.26 6.08
C ASN A 240 -2.43 -13.55 4.89
N THR A 241 -3.39 -12.65 5.13
CA THR A 241 -4.00 -11.78 4.10
C THR A 241 -2.97 -10.86 3.44
N GLY A 242 -1.81 -10.66 4.06
CA GLY A 242 -0.73 -9.89 3.45
C GLY A 242 -1.06 -8.40 3.43
N VAL A 243 -1.08 -7.81 2.23
CA VAL A 243 -1.34 -6.38 2.04
C VAL A 243 -2.83 -6.11 1.81
N MET A 244 -3.35 -5.10 2.51
CA MET A 244 -4.65 -4.49 2.23
C MET A 244 -4.43 -3.10 1.63
N TRP A 245 -5.38 -2.65 0.80
CA TRP A 245 -5.36 -1.31 0.21
C TRP A 245 -6.46 -0.46 0.81
N LEU A 246 -6.14 0.80 1.11
CA LEU A 246 -7.08 1.87 1.40
C LEU A 246 -6.87 2.96 0.35
N ASP A 247 -7.80 3.03 -0.60
CA ASP A 247 -7.83 4.03 -1.65
C ASP A 247 -8.68 5.22 -1.21
N LEU A 248 -8.07 6.40 -1.15
CA LEU A 248 -8.71 7.65 -0.76
C LEU A 248 -8.95 8.50 -2.01
N CYS A 249 -10.14 9.09 -2.13
CA CYS A 249 -10.54 9.91 -3.29
C CYS A 249 -10.51 9.16 -4.63
N GLU A 250 -10.84 7.87 -4.62
CA GLU A 250 -10.79 7.02 -5.81
C GLU A 250 -11.77 7.48 -6.89
N THR A 251 -11.34 7.48 -8.16
CA THR A 251 -12.25 7.84 -9.24
C THR A 251 -13.19 6.69 -9.59
N ALA A 252 -14.40 6.99 -10.08
CA ALA A 252 -15.34 5.95 -10.54
C ALA A 252 -14.78 5.11 -11.71
N ALA A 253 -13.74 5.57 -12.40
CA ALA A 253 -13.09 4.82 -13.47
C ALA A 253 -12.19 3.70 -12.94
N ASP A 254 -11.76 3.75 -11.68
CA ASP A 254 -10.78 2.84 -11.07
C ASP A 254 -11.45 1.70 -10.27
N GLY A 255 -12.74 1.46 -10.50
CA GLY A 255 -13.44 0.30 -9.95
C GLY A 255 -14.12 0.53 -8.60
N PHE A 256 -14.50 1.78 -8.34
CA PHE A 256 -15.49 2.11 -7.32
C PHE A 256 -16.86 1.49 -7.62
#